data_AF-A0A5R9B3G1-F1
#
_entry.id   AF-A0A5R9B3G1-F1
#
_cell.length_a   1.000
_cell.length_b   1.000
_cell.length_c   1.000
_cell.angle_alpha   90.00
_cell.angle_beta   90.00
_cell.angle_gamma   90.00
#
_symmetry.space_group_name_H-M   'P 1'
#
loop_
_entity.id
_entity.type
_entity.pdbx_description
1 polymer ?
#
loop_
_entity_poly.entity_id
_entity_poly.type
_entity_poly.pdbx_seq_one_letter_code
_entity_poly.pdbx_strand_id
1 'polypeptide(L)'
;MDLMTNLGSIAPFISVVSMVVIGIYKYMKNNSESKLKIFGQSIITSVATYVAINAIALLIYLGVNLYFYNYTYLAELIAILLTSIVLIIELPIYLVKDEYKTRNAFVIARDYIRFNKDKEHFTEYSKAISENVADDFIDNNFNNVSEEALDCINHEKKQMHKLNKVTTRFNLLSLISWFTLPLLSLNVFILVFDRYDNKLDFAIIATIISIVMIGFNIFIVYSDIKLQHGIVDHTTIMVKKHDKKYRKILYKQKDKSNKDKEENK
;
A
#
# COMPACT_ATOMS: atom_id res chain seq x y z
N MET A 1 -14.92 14.95 35.83
CA MET A 1 -15.64 14.77 34.54
C MET A 1 -15.75 13.27 34.34
N ASP A 2 -16.96 12.72 34.47
CA ASP A 2 -17.18 11.30 34.75
C ASP A 2 -16.90 10.39 33.55
N LEU A 3 -16.43 9.18 33.86
CA LEU A 3 -16.15 8.12 32.89
C LEU A 3 -17.35 7.84 31.96
N MET A 4 -18.57 7.96 32.48
CA MET A 4 -19.82 7.86 31.71
C MET A 4 -20.00 9.00 30.71
N THR A 5 -19.58 10.22 31.02
CA THR A 5 -19.68 11.37 30.10
C THR A 5 -18.69 11.22 28.94
N ASN A 6 -17.47 10.72 29.21
CA ASN A 6 -16.48 10.40 28.18
C ASN A 6 -16.91 9.21 27.31
N LEU A 7 -17.41 8.11 27.89
CA LEU A 7 -17.94 6.97 27.15
C LEU A 7 -19.19 7.33 26.33
N GLY A 8 -20.06 8.18 26.88
CA GLY A 8 -21.28 8.67 26.22
C GLY A 8 -20.99 9.57 25.01
N SER A 9 -19.86 10.27 24.98
CA SER A 9 -19.39 11.01 23.79
C SER A 9 -18.64 10.16 22.77
N ILE A 10 -17.97 9.10 23.22
CA ILE A 10 -17.18 8.19 22.37
C ILE A 10 -18.08 7.20 21.63
N ALA A 11 -19.15 6.71 22.25
CA ALA A 11 -20.06 5.73 21.63
C ALA A 11 -20.76 6.24 20.35
N PRO A 12 -21.30 7.48 20.28
CA PRO A 12 -21.82 8.06 19.05
C PRO A 12 -20.73 8.23 17.98
N PHE A 13 -19.53 8.63 18.39
CA PHE A 13 -18.41 8.80 17.45
C PHE A 13 -17.96 7.46 16.85
N ILE A 14 -17.77 6.42 17.69
CA ILE A 14 -17.45 5.06 17.24
C ILE A 14 -18.59 4.50 16.39
N SER A 15 -19.85 4.74 16.75
CA SER A 15 -21.03 4.36 15.98
C SER A 15 -21.04 4.99 14.58
N VAL A 16 -20.85 6.31 14.48
CA VAL A 16 -20.81 7.01 13.19
C VAL A 16 -19.61 6.55 12.36
N VAL A 17 -18.42 6.43 12.96
CA VAL A 17 -17.22 5.94 12.26
C VAL A 17 -17.42 4.51 11.78
N SER A 18 -17.92 3.60 12.61
CA SER A 18 -18.18 2.21 12.23
C SER A 18 -19.28 2.09 11.18
N MET A 19 -20.34 2.90 11.25
CA MET A 19 -21.42 2.92 10.26
C MET A 19 -20.93 3.44 8.90
N VAL A 20 -20.10 4.48 8.89
CA VAL A 20 -19.45 5.01 7.68
C VAL A 20 -18.47 3.97 7.11
N VAL A 21 -17.65 3.33 7.94
CA VAL A 21 -16.68 2.31 7.51
C VAL A 21 -17.41 1.06 6.96
N ILE A 22 -18.45 0.57 7.64
CA ILE A 22 -19.26 -0.58 7.18
C ILE A 22 -20.03 -0.21 5.91
N GLY A 23 -20.56 1.00 5.81
CA GLY A 23 -21.24 1.51 4.62
C GLY A 23 -20.30 1.57 3.41
N ILE A 24 -19.11 2.15 3.59
CA ILE A 24 -18.06 2.18 2.58
C ILE A 24 -17.63 0.75 2.21
N TYR A 25 -17.41 -0.13 3.19
CA TYR A 25 -17.01 -1.52 2.96
C TYR A 25 -18.06 -2.32 2.17
N LYS A 26 -19.34 -2.26 2.55
CA LYS A 26 -20.45 -2.91 1.82
C LYS A 26 -20.59 -2.37 0.40
N TYR A 27 -20.44 -1.06 0.21
CA TYR A 27 -20.50 -0.47 -1.12
C TYR A 27 -19.29 -0.88 -1.99
N MET A 28 -18.08 -0.91 -1.42
CA MET A 28 -16.86 -1.37 -2.09
C MET A 28 -16.94 -2.84 -2.52
N LYS A 29 -17.63 -3.67 -1.73
CA LYS A 29 -17.88 -5.09 -2.04
C LYS A 29 -18.81 -5.26 -3.25
N ASN A 30 -19.78 -4.35 -3.43
CA ASN A 30 -20.82 -4.47 -4.46
C ASN A 30 -20.52 -3.75 -5.78
N ASN A 31 -19.46 -2.93 -5.86
CA ASN A 31 -19.06 -2.18 -7.08
C ASN A 31 -17.57 -2.39 -7.42
N SER A 32 -17.27 -3.54 -8.04
CA SER A 32 -15.91 -4.10 -8.22
C SER A 32 -14.95 -3.26 -9.07
N GLU A 33 -15.44 -2.47 -10.03
CA GLU A 33 -14.64 -1.63 -10.95
C GLU A 33 -14.63 -0.14 -10.58
N SER A 34 -15.31 0.26 -9.50
CA SER A 34 -15.52 1.68 -9.22
C SER A 34 -14.26 2.38 -8.73
N LYS A 35 -14.02 3.61 -9.21
CA LYS A 35 -13.01 4.54 -8.65
C LYS A 35 -13.11 4.69 -7.13
N LEU A 36 -14.29 4.41 -6.57
CA LEU A 36 -14.59 4.43 -5.14
C LEU A 36 -13.93 3.27 -4.39
N LYS A 37 -13.78 2.09 -4.99
CA LYS A 37 -13.03 0.97 -4.40
C LYS A 37 -11.55 1.29 -4.26
N ILE A 38 -10.96 1.89 -5.30
CA ILE A 38 -9.57 2.37 -5.28
C ILE A 38 -9.40 3.43 -4.18
N PHE A 39 -10.35 4.37 -4.09
CA PHE A 39 -10.34 5.41 -3.06
C PHE A 39 -10.47 4.85 -1.64
N GLY A 40 -11.42 3.93 -1.43
CA GLY A 40 -11.62 3.29 -0.12
C GLY A 40 -10.42 2.44 0.31
N GLN A 41 -9.77 1.71 -0.61
CA GLN A 41 -8.50 1.04 -0.33
C GLN A 41 -7.42 2.03 0.10
N SER A 42 -7.38 3.20 -0.53
CA SER A 42 -6.40 4.24 -0.20
C SER A 42 -6.61 4.79 1.21
N ILE A 43 -7.87 5.02 1.61
CA ILE A 43 -8.23 5.39 3.00
C ILE A 43 -7.75 4.34 3.98
N ILE A 44 -8.12 3.07 3.75
CA ILE A 44 -7.76 1.97 4.65
C ILE A 44 -6.25 1.87 4.79
N THR A 45 -5.51 1.90 3.67
CA THR A 45 -4.05 1.83 3.68
C THR A 45 -3.44 3.01 4.41
N SER A 46 -3.88 4.25 4.16
CA SER A 46 -3.36 5.43 4.84
C SER A 46 -3.60 5.40 6.35
N VAL A 47 -4.81 5.01 6.78
CA VAL A 47 -5.13 4.84 8.20
C VAL A 47 -4.29 3.72 8.81
N ALA A 48 -4.16 2.57 8.13
CA ALA A 48 -3.36 1.45 8.61
C ALA A 48 -1.89 1.82 8.79
N THR A 49 -1.28 2.55 7.84
CA THR A 49 0.10 3.04 7.98
C THR A 49 0.25 3.99 9.17
N TYR A 50 -0.74 4.86 9.40
CA TYR A 50 -0.76 5.79 10.52
C TYR A 50 -0.81 5.07 11.86
N VAL A 51 -1.72 4.10 12.00
CA VAL A 51 -1.87 3.27 13.20
C VAL A 51 -0.60 2.47 13.45
N ALA A 52 -0.01 1.86 12.42
CA ALA A 52 1.21 1.07 12.55
C ALA A 52 2.38 1.88 13.11
N ILE A 53 2.62 3.09 12.60
CA ILE A 53 3.70 3.96 13.10
C ILE A 53 3.47 4.37 14.55
N ASN A 54 2.24 4.79 14.88
CA ASN A 54 1.91 5.20 16.25
C ASN A 54 2.00 4.02 17.23
N ALA A 55 1.63 2.80 16.81
CA ALA A 55 1.79 1.60 17.62
C ALA A 55 3.27 1.29 17.89
N ILE A 56 4.15 1.41 16.88
CA ILE A 56 5.60 1.25 17.06
C ILE A 56 6.15 2.31 18.02
N ALA A 57 5.76 3.57 17.85
CA ALA A 57 6.18 4.65 18.74
C ALA A 57 5.76 4.41 20.20
N LEU A 58 4.52 3.92 20.41
CA LEU A 58 4.02 3.56 21.73
C LEU A 58 4.83 2.40 22.34
N LEU A 59 5.17 1.37 21.55
CA LEU A 59 6.00 0.25 22.02
C LEU A 59 7.40 0.73 22.46
N ILE A 60 8.02 1.63 21.69
CA ILE A 60 9.32 2.24 22.06
C ILE A 60 9.19 3.00 23.38
N TYR A 61 8.17 3.85 23.51
CA TYR A 61 7.93 4.63 24.72
C TYR A 61 7.72 3.74 25.96
N LEU A 62 6.90 2.69 25.83
CA LEU A 62 6.66 1.74 26.93
C LEU A 62 7.93 0.96 27.27
N GLY A 63 8.68 0.50 26.27
CA GLY A 63 9.93 -0.23 26.48
C GLY A 63 10.97 0.60 27.23
N VAL A 64 11.19 1.85 26.83
CA VAL A 64 12.18 2.70 27.52
C VAL A 64 11.75 3.01 28.95
N ASN A 65 10.46 3.30 29.18
CA ASN A 65 9.97 3.57 30.54
C ASN A 65 10.03 2.34 31.46
N LEU A 66 9.75 1.14 30.94
CA LEU A 66 9.79 -0.10 31.71
C LEU A 66 11.23 -0.55 32.04
N TYR A 67 12.16 -0.44 31.09
CA TYR A 67 13.51 -1.00 31.25
C TYR A 67 14.54 0.00 31.80
N PHE A 68 14.37 1.30 31.57
CA PHE A 68 15.36 2.29 31.96
C PHE A 68 14.97 3.19 33.14
N TYR A 69 13.77 3.04 33.72
CA TYR A 69 13.27 3.84 34.86
C TYR A 69 13.39 5.37 34.67
N ASN A 70 12.30 6.03 34.31
CA ASN A 70 12.15 7.50 34.33
C ASN A 70 13.08 8.33 33.40
N TYR A 71 13.76 7.73 32.41
CA TYR A 71 14.46 8.50 31.37
C TYR A 71 13.53 8.82 30.17
N THR A 72 12.44 9.55 30.43
CA THR A 72 11.51 10.02 29.39
C THR A 72 12.21 10.83 28.31
N TYR A 73 13.18 11.68 28.68
CA TYR A 73 14.02 12.44 27.74
C TYR A 73 14.86 11.56 26.81
N LEU A 74 15.34 10.40 27.29
CA LEU A 74 16.12 9.48 26.45
C LEU A 74 15.21 8.77 25.43
N ALA A 75 14.00 8.38 25.84
CA ALA A 75 13.01 7.79 24.94
C ALA A 75 12.63 8.75 23.82
N GLU A 76 12.44 10.03 24.17
CA GLU A 76 12.10 11.09 23.25
C GLU A 76 13.25 11.39 22.27
N LEU A 77 14.49 11.51 22.77
CA LEU A 77 15.67 11.71 21.91
C LEU A 77 15.91 10.54 20.95
N ILE A 78 15.72 9.30 21.41
CA ILE A 78 15.82 8.10 20.55
C ILE A 78 14.70 8.11 19.51
N ALA A 79 13.48 8.46 19.90
CA ALA A 79 12.36 8.58 18.97
C ALA A 79 12.64 9.65 17.91
N ILE A 80 13.06 10.85 18.30
CA ILE A 80 13.44 11.95 17.39
C ILE A 80 14.55 11.51 16.44
N LEU A 81 15.59 10.86 16.96
CA LEU A 81 16.73 10.40 16.14
C LEU A 81 16.26 9.39 15.09
N LEU A 82 15.50 8.38 15.49
CA LEU A 82 14.97 7.35 14.59
C LEU A 82 14.03 7.96 13.56
N THR A 83 13.10 8.80 13.98
CA THR A 83 12.13 9.43 13.07
C THR A 83 12.78 10.45 12.14
N SER A 84 13.89 11.09 12.54
CA SER A 84 14.69 12.00 11.70
C SER A 84 15.54 11.25 10.68
N ILE A 85 16.21 10.17 11.07
CA ILE A 85 16.99 9.32 10.15
C ILE A 85 16.08 8.75 9.07
N VAL A 86 14.91 8.27 9.46
CA VAL A 86 13.93 7.73 8.51
C VAL A 86 13.42 8.84 7.58
N LEU A 87 13.15 10.06 8.06
CA LEU A 87 12.74 11.18 7.21
C LEU A 87 13.77 11.59 6.17
N ILE A 88 15.05 11.66 6.55
CA ILE A 88 16.16 11.99 5.64
C ILE A 88 16.24 10.98 4.50
N ILE A 89 15.87 9.72 4.74
CA ILE A 89 15.90 8.65 3.76
C ILE A 89 14.59 8.60 2.95
N GLU A 90 13.44 8.78 3.58
CA GLU A 90 12.13 8.60 2.97
C GLU A 90 11.72 9.71 2.00
N LEU A 91 12.07 10.98 2.27
CA LEU A 91 11.81 12.08 1.35
C LEU A 91 12.50 11.88 -0.02
N PRO A 92 13.82 11.56 -0.07
CA PRO A 92 14.47 11.16 -1.31
C PRO A 92 13.83 9.94 -1.97
N ILE A 93 13.43 8.92 -1.19
CA ILE A 93 12.75 7.73 -1.72
C ILE A 93 11.42 8.11 -2.38
N TYR A 94 10.64 9.01 -1.77
CA TYR A 94 9.39 9.51 -2.33
C TYR A 94 9.61 10.19 -3.68
N LEU A 95 10.61 11.07 -3.78
CA LEU A 95 10.95 11.76 -5.04
C LEU A 95 11.46 10.78 -6.11
N VAL A 96 12.33 9.85 -5.73
CA VAL A 96 12.83 8.79 -6.62
C VAL A 96 11.68 7.91 -7.10
N LYS A 97 10.72 7.57 -6.22
CA LYS A 97 9.50 6.84 -6.60
C LYS A 97 8.69 7.62 -7.61
N ASP A 98 8.42 8.90 -7.38
CA ASP A 98 7.57 9.69 -8.27
C ASP A 98 8.19 9.83 -9.67
N GLU A 99 9.52 10.03 -9.73
CA GLU A 99 10.22 10.00 -11.00
C GLU A 99 10.19 8.60 -11.65
N TYR A 100 10.40 7.54 -10.86
CA TYR A 100 10.35 6.17 -11.34
C TYR A 100 8.97 5.83 -11.93
N LYS A 101 7.91 6.23 -11.24
CA LYS A 101 6.51 6.12 -11.66
C LYS A 101 6.29 6.84 -12.97
N THR A 102 6.70 8.10 -13.08
CA THR A 102 6.56 8.88 -14.31
C THR A 102 7.26 8.23 -15.51
N ARG A 103 8.41 7.58 -15.29
CA ARG A 103 9.16 6.91 -16.37
C ARG A 103 8.58 5.54 -16.78
N ASN A 104 7.87 4.87 -15.88
CA ASN A 104 7.49 3.46 -16.04
C ASN A 104 5.98 3.20 -15.97
N ALA A 105 5.15 4.22 -15.74
CA ALA A 105 3.72 4.09 -15.47
C ALA A 105 2.96 3.18 -16.44
N PHE A 106 3.17 3.33 -17.75
CA PHE A 106 2.49 2.48 -18.74
C PHE A 106 2.90 1.01 -18.68
N VAL A 107 4.19 0.75 -18.45
CA VAL A 107 4.71 -0.61 -18.28
C VAL A 107 4.13 -1.23 -17.02
N ILE A 108 4.16 -0.49 -15.91
CA ILE A 108 3.61 -0.90 -14.61
C ILE A 108 2.11 -1.21 -14.75
N ALA A 109 1.33 -0.30 -15.32
CA ALA A 109 -0.11 -0.47 -15.48
C ALA A 109 -0.47 -1.67 -16.35
N ARG A 110 0.22 -1.86 -17.48
CA ARG A 110 -0.03 -3.01 -18.37
C ARG A 110 0.38 -4.33 -17.72
N ASP A 111 1.45 -4.34 -16.95
CA ASP A 111 1.90 -5.51 -16.18
C ASP A 111 0.86 -5.91 -15.12
N TYR A 112 0.28 -4.91 -14.43
CA TYR A 112 -0.82 -5.11 -13.49
C TYR A 112 -2.11 -5.62 -14.15
N ILE A 113 -2.48 -5.11 -15.32
CA ILE A 113 -3.66 -5.62 -16.05
C ILE A 113 -3.49 -7.11 -16.37
N ARG A 114 -2.31 -7.54 -16.84
CA ARG A 114 -2.04 -8.95 -17.10
C ARG A 114 -2.09 -9.79 -15.83
N PHE A 115 -1.41 -9.33 -14.78
CA PHE A 115 -1.41 -10.00 -13.48
C PHE A 115 -2.82 -10.16 -12.90
N ASN A 116 -3.62 -9.11 -12.92
CA ASN A 116 -4.98 -9.14 -12.36
C ASN A 116 -5.91 -10.02 -13.18
N LYS A 117 -5.78 -10.02 -14.52
CA LYS A 117 -6.57 -10.89 -15.40
C LYS A 117 -6.27 -12.37 -15.13
N ASP A 118 -4.99 -12.75 -15.05
CA ASP A 118 -4.60 -14.13 -14.74
C ASP A 118 -5.05 -14.53 -13.33
N LYS A 119 -5.01 -13.60 -12.38
CA LYS A 119 -5.48 -13.83 -11.02
C LYS A 119 -6.99 -14.04 -10.93
N GLU A 120 -7.77 -13.27 -11.66
CA GLU A 120 -9.23 -13.42 -11.74
C GLU A 120 -9.59 -14.77 -12.37
N HIS A 121 -8.99 -15.08 -13.52
CA HIS A 121 -9.15 -16.39 -14.17
C HIS A 121 -8.77 -17.55 -13.25
N PHE A 122 -7.62 -17.47 -12.57
CA PHE A 122 -7.21 -18.50 -11.60
C PHE A 122 -8.20 -18.63 -10.44
N THR A 123 -8.77 -17.52 -9.96
CA THR A 123 -9.73 -17.54 -8.85
C THR A 123 -11.02 -18.23 -9.27
N GLU A 124 -11.53 -17.93 -10.47
CA GLU A 124 -12.72 -18.58 -11.02
C GLU A 124 -12.48 -20.07 -11.29
N TYR A 125 -11.35 -20.40 -11.92
CA TYR A 125 -10.94 -21.78 -12.20
C TYR A 125 -10.78 -22.61 -10.91
N SER A 126 -10.02 -22.08 -9.94
CA SER A 126 -9.80 -22.75 -8.66
C SER A 126 -11.09 -22.92 -7.88
N LYS A 127 -12.03 -21.97 -7.98
CA LYS A 127 -13.34 -22.08 -7.35
C LYS A 127 -14.16 -23.20 -7.98
N ALA A 128 -14.26 -23.26 -9.32
CA ALA A 128 -15.01 -24.29 -10.02
C ALA A 128 -14.49 -25.71 -9.71
N ILE A 129 -13.17 -25.88 -9.68
CA ILE A 129 -12.57 -27.17 -9.28
C ILE A 129 -12.87 -27.50 -7.82
N SER A 130 -12.79 -26.51 -6.93
CA SER A 130 -13.06 -26.74 -5.50
C SER A 130 -14.53 -27.10 -5.25
N GLU A 131 -15.46 -26.55 -6.03
CA GLU A 131 -16.88 -26.90 -6.00
C GLU A 131 -17.09 -28.35 -6.47
N ASN A 132 -16.50 -28.75 -7.60
CA ASN A 132 -16.56 -30.15 -8.07
C ASN A 132 -15.99 -31.14 -7.05
N VAL A 133 -14.85 -30.82 -6.41
CA VAL A 133 -14.26 -31.66 -5.36
C VAL A 133 -15.17 -31.74 -4.12
N ALA A 134 -15.88 -30.66 -3.79
CA ALA A 134 -16.84 -30.66 -2.69
C ALA A 134 -18.07 -31.52 -3.00
N ASP A 135 -18.56 -31.50 -4.24
CA ASP A 135 -19.67 -32.36 -4.68
C ASP A 135 -19.26 -33.85 -4.65
N ASP A 136 -18.07 -34.19 -5.16
CA ASP A 136 -17.52 -35.57 -5.08
C ASP A 136 -17.37 -36.04 -3.62
N PHE A 137 -17.01 -35.13 -2.70
CA PHE A 137 -16.94 -35.43 -1.26
C PHE A 137 -18.33 -35.74 -0.68
N ILE A 138 -19.36 -34.98 -1.05
CA ILE A 138 -20.75 -35.20 -0.61
C ILE A 138 -21.28 -36.53 -1.15
N ASP A 139 -20.97 -36.85 -2.41
CA ASP A 139 -21.42 -38.07 -3.08
C ASP A 139 -20.64 -39.33 -2.67
N ASN A 140 -19.72 -39.21 -1.70
CA ASN A 140 -18.80 -40.27 -1.26
C ASN A 140 -17.98 -40.89 -2.42
N ASN A 141 -17.71 -40.11 -3.48
CA ASN A 141 -16.95 -40.51 -4.66
C ASN A 141 -15.46 -40.18 -4.48
N PHE A 142 -14.85 -40.77 -3.45
CA PHE A 142 -13.45 -40.53 -3.06
C PHE A 142 -12.45 -41.28 -3.96
N ASN A 143 -12.44 -40.96 -5.25
CA ASN A 143 -11.40 -41.44 -6.16
C ASN A 143 -10.23 -40.43 -6.27
N ASN A 144 -9.16 -40.83 -6.97
CA ASN A 144 -7.94 -40.04 -7.27
C ASN A 144 -8.19 -38.63 -7.87
N VAL A 145 -9.43 -38.30 -8.17
CA VAL A 145 -9.92 -37.03 -8.72
C VAL A 145 -9.56 -35.84 -7.83
N SER A 146 -9.57 -36.00 -6.50
CA SER A 146 -9.24 -34.90 -5.57
C SER A 146 -7.75 -34.52 -5.57
N GLU A 147 -6.86 -35.50 -5.72
CA GLU A 147 -5.42 -35.28 -5.83
C GLU A 147 -5.04 -34.70 -7.20
N GLU A 148 -5.64 -35.22 -8.28
CA GLU A 148 -5.46 -34.70 -9.64
C GLU A 148 -6.00 -33.26 -9.78
N ALA A 149 -7.14 -32.96 -9.14
CA ALA A 149 -7.71 -31.61 -9.09
C ALA A 149 -6.79 -30.61 -8.36
N LEU A 150 -6.18 -31.02 -7.24
CA LEU A 150 -5.18 -30.22 -6.53
C LEU A 150 -3.94 -29.96 -7.38
N ASP A 151 -3.49 -30.96 -8.13
CA ASP A 151 -2.37 -30.82 -9.07
C ASP A 151 -2.68 -29.88 -10.23
N CYS A 152 -3.90 -29.93 -10.78
CA CYS A 152 -4.37 -28.97 -11.77
C CYS A 152 -4.36 -27.53 -11.24
N ILE A 153 -4.88 -27.30 -10.02
CA ILE A 153 -4.83 -25.97 -9.37
C ILE A 153 -3.37 -25.52 -9.18
N ASN A 154 -2.50 -26.41 -8.70
CA ASN A 154 -1.09 -26.10 -8.46
C ASN A 154 -0.34 -25.79 -9.76
N HIS A 155 -0.64 -26.51 -10.83
CA HIS A 155 -0.09 -26.27 -12.16
C HIS A 155 -0.52 -24.90 -12.68
N GLU A 156 -1.82 -24.59 -12.66
CA GLU A 156 -2.36 -23.30 -13.13
C GLU A 156 -1.76 -22.12 -12.34
N LYS A 157 -1.65 -22.27 -11.02
CA LYS A 157 -1.00 -21.29 -10.14
C LYS A 157 0.45 -21.01 -10.53
N LYS A 158 1.20 -22.03 -10.99
CA LYS A 158 2.60 -21.87 -11.42
C LYS A 158 2.71 -21.13 -12.75
N GLN A 159 1.70 -21.24 -13.62
CA GLN A 159 1.68 -20.59 -14.93
C GLN A 159 1.25 -19.12 -14.90
N MET A 160 0.61 -18.68 -13.81
CA MET A 160 0.19 -17.28 -13.64
C MET A 160 1.33 -16.29 -13.91
N HIS A 161 1.01 -15.22 -14.63
CA HIS A 161 1.94 -14.13 -14.83
C HIS A 161 2.47 -13.60 -13.50
N LYS A 162 3.80 -13.45 -13.40
CA LYS A 162 4.46 -12.84 -12.25
C LYS A 162 4.79 -11.40 -12.57
N LEU A 163 4.57 -10.51 -11.61
CA LEU A 163 4.93 -9.10 -11.76
C LEU A 163 6.40 -8.95 -12.17
N ASN A 164 6.63 -8.12 -13.19
CA ASN A 164 7.95 -7.83 -13.69
C ASN A 164 8.76 -7.06 -12.63
N LYS A 165 10.08 -7.20 -12.67
CA LYS A 165 11.04 -6.49 -11.81
C LYS A 165 10.80 -4.98 -11.74
N VAL A 166 10.33 -4.37 -12.85
CA VAL A 166 9.98 -2.94 -12.88
C VAL A 166 8.81 -2.64 -11.93
N THR A 167 7.76 -3.43 -12.02
CA THR A 167 6.55 -3.30 -11.19
C THR A 167 6.83 -3.67 -9.74
N THR A 168 7.60 -4.75 -9.49
CA THR A 168 8.00 -5.14 -8.14
C THR A 168 8.83 -4.05 -7.44
N ARG A 169 9.74 -3.39 -8.17
CA ARG A 169 10.49 -2.24 -7.64
C ARG A 169 9.58 -1.06 -7.32
N PHE A 170 8.63 -0.75 -8.21
CA PHE A 170 7.63 0.28 -7.93
C PHE A 170 6.82 -0.04 -6.67
N ASN A 171 6.43 -1.30 -6.45
CA ASN A 171 5.66 -1.70 -5.27
C ASN A 171 6.45 -1.49 -3.98
N LEU A 172 7.72 -1.89 -3.97
CA LEU A 172 8.59 -1.67 -2.82
C LEU A 172 8.73 -0.18 -2.50
N LEU A 173 9.00 0.65 -3.52
CA LEU A 173 9.11 2.10 -3.37
C LEU A 173 7.79 2.73 -2.90
N SER A 174 6.65 2.25 -3.42
CA SER A 174 5.33 2.73 -3.03
C SER A 174 5.05 2.39 -1.57
N LEU A 175 5.27 1.14 -1.18
CA LEU A 175 5.05 0.68 0.18
C LEU A 175 5.86 1.49 1.20
N ILE A 176 7.15 1.74 0.94
CA ILE A 176 7.98 2.59 1.80
C ILE A 176 7.42 4.02 1.83
N SER A 177 7.08 4.58 0.67
CA SER A 177 6.59 5.97 0.59
C SER A 177 5.25 6.23 1.28
N TRP A 178 4.46 5.18 1.55
CA TRP A 178 3.18 5.32 2.27
C TRP A 178 3.37 5.62 3.75
N PHE A 179 4.58 5.39 4.31
CA PHE A 179 4.91 5.69 5.70
C PHE A 179 5.43 7.13 5.90
N THR A 180 5.76 7.86 4.83
CA THR A 180 6.41 9.17 4.90
C THR A 180 5.62 10.24 5.63
N LEU A 181 4.34 10.40 5.30
CA LEU A 181 3.50 11.37 6.00
C LEU A 181 3.16 10.99 7.45
N PRO A 182 2.80 9.73 7.76
CA PRO A 182 2.60 9.35 9.16
C PRO A 182 3.88 9.41 10.02
N LEU A 183 5.06 9.23 9.45
CA LEU A 183 6.33 9.49 10.17
C LEU A 183 6.59 10.97 10.35
N LEU A 184 6.29 11.80 9.34
CA LEU A 184 6.39 13.25 9.46
C LEU A 184 5.45 13.79 10.55
N SER A 185 4.21 13.30 10.64
CA SER A 185 3.30 13.70 11.72
C SER A 185 3.83 13.33 13.09
N LEU A 186 4.42 12.14 13.25
CA LEU A 186 5.02 11.72 14.51
C LEU A 186 6.16 12.64 14.94
N ASN A 187 7.05 13.03 14.01
CA ASN A 187 8.11 14.02 14.28
C ASN A 187 7.53 15.35 14.76
N VAL A 188 6.49 15.85 14.08
CA VAL A 188 5.85 17.12 14.44
C VAL A 188 5.25 17.02 15.84
N PHE A 189 4.61 15.90 16.20
CA PHE A 189 4.07 15.73 17.55
C PHE A 189 5.14 15.77 18.61
N ILE A 190 6.26 15.08 18.40
CA ILE A 190 7.36 15.08 19.37
C ILE A 190 7.95 16.50 19.52
N LEU A 191 8.20 17.20 18.41
CA LEU A 191 8.77 18.56 18.44
C LEU A 191 7.85 19.63 19.06
N VAL A 192 6.54 19.38 19.03
CA VAL A 192 5.52 20.31 19.49
C VAL A 192 5.05 19.97 20.91
N PHE A 193 5.30 18.76 21.39
CA PHE A 193 4.89 18.28 22.72
C PHE A 193 5.38 19.19 23.85
N ASP A 194 6.66 19.56 23.84
CA ASP A 194 7.29 20.40 24.88
C ASP A 194 6.83 21.88 24.87
N ARG A 195 6.10 22.32 23.85
CA ARG A 195 5.66 23.73 23.75
C ARG A 195 4.29 24.01 24.37
N TYR A 196 3.55 22.97 24.75
CA TYR A 196 2.18 23.12 25.24
C TYR A 196 2.08 22.72 26.71
N ASP A 197 1.96 23.71 27.58
CA ASP A 197 1.66 23.50 29.01
C ASP A 197 0.27 22.86 29.20
N ASN A 198 -0.67 23.12 28.28
CA ASN A 198 -2.01 22.55 28.28
C ASN A 198 -2.09 21.29 27.39
N LYS A 199 -2.27 20.14 28.03
CA LYS A 199 -2.43 18.84 27.37
C LYS A 199 -3.63 18.78 26.40
N LEU A 200 -4.68 19.57 26.65
CA LEU A 200 -5.87 19.59 25.80
C LEU A 200 -5.60 20.32 24.47
N ASP A 201 -4.85 21.42 24.50
CA ASP A 201 -4.48 22.17 23.30
C ASP A 201 -3.53 21.35 22.41
N PHE A 202 -2.58 20.63 23.03
CA PHE A 202 -1.75 19.66 22.32
C PHE A 202 -2.59 18.57 21.62
N ALA A 203 -3.56 17.98 22.33
CA ALA A 203 -4.40 16.92 21.77
C ALA A 203 -5.24 17.42 20.57
N ILE A 204 -5.78 18.64 20.64
CA ILE A 204 -6.55 19.24 19.55
C ILE A 204 -5.64 19.46 18.32
N ILE A 205 -4.47 20.08 18.52
CA ILE A 205 -3.54 20.39 17.43
C ILE A 205 -2.99 19.10 16.80
N ALA A 206 -2.62 18.11 17.63
CA ALA A 206 -2.17 16.81 17.16
C ALA A 206 -3.25 16.11 16.32
N THR A 207 -4.52 16.22 16.73
CA THR A 207 -5.66 15.66 15.98
C THR A 207 -5.81 16.35 14.62
N ILE A 208 -5.76 17.69 14.57
CA ILE A 208 -5.86 18.46 13.32
C ILE A 208 -4.75 18.06 12.34
N ILE A 209 -3.50 18.06 12.82
CA ILE A 209 -2.34 17.66 12.01
C ILE A 209 -2.47 16.21 11.53
N SER A 210 -2.94 15.30 12.38
CA SER A 210 -3.19 13.90 12.01
C SER A 210 -4.18 13.79 10.85
N ILE A 211 -5.33 14.47 10.94
CA ILE A 211 -6.37 14.45 9.90
C ILE A 211 -5.81 14.99 8.58
N VAL A 212 -5.08 16.11 8.62
CA VAL A 212 -4.47 16.71 7.42
C VAL A 212 -3.45 15.76 6.79
N MET A 213 -2.56 15.16 7.60
CA MET A 213 -1.51 14.25 7.11
C MET A 213 -2.09 12.96 6.54
N ILE A 214 -3.11 12.38 7.19
CA ILE A 214 -3.86 11.23 6.65
C ILE A 214 -4.52 11.63 5.32
N GLY A 215 -5.17 12.80 5.26
CA GLY A 215 -5.80 13.33 4.06
C GLY A 215 -4.83 13.41 2.87
N PHE A 216 -3.65 14.01 3.07
CA PHE A 216 -2.61 14.05 2.03
C PHE A 216 -2.08 12.66 1.66
N ASN A 217 -1.91 11.77 2.64
CA ASN A 217 -1.43 10.41 2.39
C ASN A 217 -2.41 9.60 1.53
N ILE A 218 -3.72 9.81 1.72
CA ILE A 218 -4.76 9.17 0.90
C ILE A 218 -4.56 9.50 -0.57
N PHE A 219 -4.24 10.74 -0.93
CA PHE A 219 -3.98 11.11 -2.34
C PHE A 219 -2.74 10.43 -2.91
N ILE A 220 -1.67 10.32 -2.12
CA ILE A 220 -0.43 9.65 -2.53
C ILE A 220 -0.70 8.17 -2.79
N VAL A 221 -1.31 7.50 -1.81
CA VAL A 221 -1.66 6.08 -1.88
C VAL A 221 -2.63 5.83 -3.03
N TYR A 222 -3.64 6.69 -3.20
CA TYR A 222 -4.61 6.59 -4.30
C TYR A 222 -3.95 6.63 -5.66
N SER A 223 -3.01 7.54 -5.85
CA SER A 223 -2.26 7.65 -7.09
C SER A 223 -1.46 6.38 -7.40
N ASP A 224 -0.98 5.66 -6.38
CA ASP A 224 -0.24 4.41 -6.55
C ASP A 224 -1.17 3.21 -6.76
N ILE A 225 -2.24 3.07 -5.97
CA ILE A 225 -3.24 2.01 -6.11
C ILE A 225 -3.96 2.10 -7.46
N LYS A 226 -4.19 3.31 -7.98
CA LYS A 226 -4.75 3.53 -9.31
C LYS A 226 -3.90 2.87 -10.42
N LEU A 227 -2.58 2.96 -10.32
CA LEU A 227 -1.64 2.26 -11.20
C LEU A 227 -1.70 0.73 -11.03
N GLN A 228 -1.91 0.25 -9.81
CA GLN A 228 -2.08 -1.18 -9.53
C GLN A 228 -3.35 -1.77 -10.14
N HIS A 229 -4.35 -0.91 -10.40
CA HIS A 229 -5.56 -1.25 -11.16
C HIS A 229 -5.41 -1.03 -12.66
N GLY A 230 -4.21 -0.70 -13.14
CA GLY A 230 -3.94 -0.49 -14.57
C GLY A 230 -4.38 0.86 -15.11
N ILE A 231 -4.80 1.79 -14.25
CA ILE A 231 -5.29 3.10 -14.67
C ILE A 231 -4.14 4.11 -14.65
N VAL A 232 -3.90 4.79 -15.77
CA VAL A 232 -2.84 5.80 -15.91
C VAL A 232 -3.45 7.13 -16.29
N ASP A 233 -3.13 8.18 -15.54
CA ASP A 233 -3.43 9.56 -15.97
C ASP A 233 -2.40 9.99 -17.01
N HIS A 234 -2.87 10.21 -18.24
CA HIS A 234 -2.01 10.64 -19.33
C HIS A 234 -1.56 12.08 -19.11
N THR A 235 -0.27 12.27 -18.85
CA THR A 235 0.36 13.60 -18.88
C THR A 235 1.37 13.70 -20.02
N THR A 236 1.50 14.87 -20.63
CA THR A 236 2.44 15.13 -21.73
C THR A 236 3.88 14.78 -21.34
N ILE A 237 4.27 15.00 -20.08
CA ILE A 237 5.59 14.68 -19.54
C ILE A 237 5.81 13.15 -19.50
N MET A 238 4.81 12.40 -19.04
CA MET A 238 4.86 10.95 -18.93
C MET A 238 4.99 10.30 -20.32
N VAL A 239 4.22 10.78 -21.31
CA VAL A 239 4.30 10.31 -22.70
C VAL A 239 5.69 10.56 -23.29
N LYS A 240 6.24 11.77 -23.14
CA LYS A 240 7.60 12.11 -23.62
C LYS A 240 8.68 11.23 -22.99
N LYS A 241 8.63 11.02 -21.67
CA LYS A 241 9.60 10.16 -20.96
C LYS A 241 9.48 8.70 -21.43
N HIS A 242 8.27 8.22 -21.66
CA HIS A 242 8.02 6.87 -22.15
C HIS A 242 8.52 6.66 -23.60
N ASP A 243 8.20 7.56 -24.52
CA ASP A 243 8.66 7.50 -25.92
C ASP A 243 10.19 7.50 -25.99
N LYS A 244 10.86 8.38 -25.24
CA LYS A 244 12.32 8.42 -25.15
C LYS A 244 12.90 7.09 -24.67
N LYS A 245 12.25 6.42 -23.71
CA LYS A 245 12.69 5.11 -23.21
C LYS A 245 12.50 4.02 -24.28
N TYR A 246 11.35 4.01 -24.96
CA TYR A 246 11.06 3.02 -26.01
C TYR A 246 12.00 3.15 -27.20
N ARG A 247 12.24 4.38 -27.68
CA ARG A 247 13.21 4.63 -28.75
C ARG A 247 14.59 4.10 -28.40
N LYS A 248 15.07 4.34 -27.17
CA LYS A 248 16.37 3.79 -26.71
C LYS A 248 16.43 2.27 -26.74
N ILE A 249 15.32 1.58 -26.41
CA ILE A 249 15.26 0.11 -26.47
C ILE A 249 15.28 -0.36 -27.92
N LEU A 250 14.49 0.28 -28.80
CA LEU A 250 14.45 -0.03 -30.22
C LEU A 250 15.81 0.16 -30.90
N TYR A 251 16.52 1.26 -30.59
CA TYR A 251 17.87 1.49 -31.10
C TYR A 251 18.85 0.41 -30.64
N LYS A 252 18.86 0.06 -29.35
CA LYS A 252 19.71 -1.02 -28.82
C LYS A 252 19.44 -2.38 -29.46
N GLN A 253 18.18 -2.69 -29.77
CA GLN A 253 17.81 -3.94 -30.44
C GLN A 253 18.28 -3.95 -31.90
N LYS A 254 18.17 -2.83 -32.61
CA LYS A 254 18.69 -2.68 -33.97
C LYS A 254 20.21 -2.82 -34.01
N ASP A 255 20.92 -2.17 -33.08
CA ASP A 255 22.39 -2.26 -33.00
C ASP A 255 22.86 -3.69 -32.70
N LYS A 256 22.18 -4.41 -31.80
CA LYS A 256 22.46 -5.83 -31.54
C LYS A 256 22.24 -6.68 -32.80
N SER A 257 21.08 -6.54 -33.45
CA SER A 257 20.76 -7.29 -34.66
C SER A 257 21.74 -7.01 -35.81
N ASN A 258 22.33 -5.82 -35.88
CA ASN A 258 23.33 -5.49 -36.90
C ASN A 258 24.69 -6.11 -36.56
N LYS A 259 25.11 -6.09 -35.30
CA LYS A 259 26.34 -6.77 -34.85
C LYS A 259 26.28 -8.29 -35.04
N ASP A 260 25.15 -8.91 -34.70
CA ASP A 260 24.94 -10.35 -34.88
C ASP A 260 24.94 -10.75 -36.37
N LYS A 261 24.69 -9.82 -37.30
CA LYS A 261 24.78 -10.03 -38.76
C LYS A 261 26.19 -9.81 -39.32
N GLU A 262 27.00 -8.98 -38.67
CA GLU A 262 28.40 -8.74 -39.04
C GLU A 262 29.32 -9.86 -38.52
N GLU A 263 29.03 -10.46 -37.36
CA GLU A 263 29.80 -11.60 -36.81
C GLU A 263 29.51 -12.94 -37.51
N ASN A 264 28.39 -13.05 -38.24
CA ASN A 264 28.01 -14.26 -38.99
C ASN A 264 28.32 -14.17 -40.50
N LYS A 265 29.17 -13.21 -40.92
CA LYS A 265 29.68 -13.05 -42.28
C LYS A 265 31.18 -13.37 -42.32
#